data_AF-A0A7V4JG31-F1
#
_entry.id   AF-A0A7V4JG31-F1
#
_cell.length_a   1.000
_cell.length_b   1.000
_cell.length_c   1.000
_cell.angle_alpha   90.00
_cell.angle_beta   90.00
_cell.angle_gamma   90.00
#
_symmetry.space_group_name_H-M   'P 1'
#
loop_
_entity.id
_entity.type
_entity.pdbx_description
1 polymer ?
#
loop_
_entity_poly.entity_id
_entity_poly.type
_entity_poly.pdbx_seq_one_letter_code
_entity_poly.pdbx_strand_id
1 'polypeptide(L)' 'MGYFSILAAIPGFFLSSLFFMLLWGPISSKLGLPDIGYTTSMLVVITLWIAVAPLAGASRKKKG' A
#
# COMPACT_ATOMS: atom_id res chain seq x y z
N MET A 1 -1.40 -21.59 -7.83
CA MET A 1 -1.41 -20.10 -7.91
C MET A 1 -0.14 -19.70 -8.63
N GLY A 2 -0.26 -19.34 -9.91
CA GLY A 2 0.88 -19.24 -10.83
C GLY A 2 1.70 -17.98 -10.59
N TYR A 3 3.01 -18.07 -10.82
CA TYR A 3 3.99 -16.99 -10.78
C TYR A 3 3.52 -15.68 -11.47
N PHE A 4 2.63 -15.75 -12.46
CA PHE A 4 2.02 -14.60 -13.12
C PHE A 4 1.17 -13.70 -12.21
N SER A 5 0.59 -14.20 -11.11
CA SER A 5 -0.11 -13.36 -10.14
C SER A 5 0.83 -12.38 -9.43
N ILE A 6 2.12 -12.71 -9.29
CA ILE A 6 3.12 -11.82 -8.70
C ILE A 6 3.44 -10.68 -9.68
N LEU A 7 3.50 -10.97 -10.99
CA LEU A 7 3.70 -9.94 -12.01
C LEU A 7 2.52 -8.96 -12.10
N ALA A 8 1.29 -9.44 -11.92
CA ALA A 8 0.10 -8.59 -11.86
C ALA A 8 0.08 -7.66 -10.63
N ALA A 9 0.79 -8.00 -9.55
CA ALA A 9 0.90 -7.15 -8.36
C ALA A 9 1.77 -5.91 -8.60
N ILE A 10 2.69 -5.97 -9.58
CA ILE A 10 3.62 -4.87 -9.88
C ILE A 10 2.84 -3.62 -10.34
N PRO A 11 1.99 -3.66 -11.39
CA PRO A 11 1.16 -2.50 -11.75
C PRO A 11 0.26 -2.02 -10.61
N GLY A 12 -0.28 -2.96 -9.82
CA GLY A 12 -1.13 -2.65 -8.68
C GLY A 12 -0.42 -1.81 -7.62
N PHE A 13 0.86 -2.07 -7.36
CA PHE A 13 1.68 -1.28 -6.44
C PHE A 13 1.85 0.18 -6.89
N PHE A 14 2.15 0.40 -8.17
CA PHE A 14 2.33 1.74 -8.73
C PHE A 14 1.02 2.53 -8.70
N LEU A 15 -0.10 1.92 -9.10
CA LEU A 15 -1.41 2.55 -9.01
C LEU A 15 -1.80 2.84 -7.56
N SER A 16 -1.56 1.92 -6.63
CA SER A 16 -1.83 2.15 -5.20
C SER A 16 -1.03 3.33 -4.64
N SER A 17 0.23 3.48 -5.05
CA SER A 17 1.08 4.62 -4.67
C SER A 17 0.59 5.92 -5.30
N LEU A 18 0.10 5.88 -6.54
CA LEU A 18 -0.49 7.05 -7.19
C LEU A 18 -1.77 7.49 -6.45
N PHE A 19 -2.68 6.56 -6.17
CA PHE A 19 -3.91 6.87 -5.43
C PHE A 19 -3.61 7.36 -4.02
N PHE A 20 -2.64 6.77 -3.32
CA PHE A 20 -2.25 7.23 -1.99
C PHE A 20 -1.76 8.68 -2.00
N MET A 21 -0.98 9.07 -3.01
CA MET A 21 -0.53 10.46 -3.20
C MET A 21 -1.72 11.39 -3.48
N LEU A 22 -2.61 11.01 -4.40
CA LEU A 22 -3.76 11.83 -4.78
C LEU A 22 -4.77 12.01 -3.63
N LEU A 23 -4.92 10.99 -2.79
CA LEU A 23 -5.82 10.97 -1.64
C LEU A 23 -5.14 11.44 -0.34
N TRP A 24 -3.89 11.91 -0.41
CA TRP A 24 -3.13 12.34 0.76
C TRP A 24 -3.68 13.63 1.39
N GLY A 25 -4.19 14.57 0.58
CA GLY A 25 -4.61 15.90 1.03
C GLY A 25 -5.55 15.92 2.25
N PRO A 26 -6.64 15.13 2.27
CA PRO A 26 -7.51 15.04 3.44
C PRO A 26 -6.80 14.54 4.71
N ILE A 27 -5.83 13.64 4.58
CA ILE A 27 -5.06 13.06 5.69
C ILE A 27 -4.03 14.09 6.18
N SER A 28 -3.28 14.69 5.26
CA SER A 28 -2.24 15.68 5.55
C SER A 28 -2.81 16.89 6.26
N SER A 29 -3.96 17.38 5.83
CA SER A 29 -4.69 18.49 6.46
C SER A 29 -5.12 18.18 7.91
N LYS A 30 -5.58 16.96 8.19
CA LYS A 30 -5.99 16.55 9.55
C LYS A 30 -4.80 16.35 10.50
N LEU A 31 -3.65 15.96 9.96
CA LEU A 31 -2.44 15.68 10.74
C LEU A 31 -1.47 16.86 10.79
N GLY A 32 -1.74 17.96 10.06
CA GLY A 32 -0.80 19.08 9.94
C GLY A 32 0.50 18.71 9.22
N LEU A 33 0.46 17.72 8.34
CA LEU A 33 1.61 17.23 7.58
C LEU A 33 1.72 17.92 6.22
N PRO A 34 2.94 18.05 5.66
CA PRO A 34 3.11 18.54 4.30
C PRO A 34 2.56 17.54 3.26
N ASP A 35 2.33 18.03 2.04
CA ASP A 35 2.05 17.16 0.91
C ASP A 35 3.26 16.29 0.55
N ILE A 36 2.97 15.09 0.04
CA ILE A 36 3.99 14.11 -0.33
C ILE A 36 4.09 13.96 -1.85
N GLY A 37 5.31 13.80 -2.32
CA GLY A 37 5.58 13.43 -3.70
C GLY A 37 5.36 11.94 -3.95
N TYR A 38 5.39 11.56 -5.24
CA TYR A 38 5.14 10.19 -5.67
C TYR A 38 6.14 9.18 -5.07
N THR A 39 7.43 9.54 -5.00
CA THR A 39 8.46 8.67 -4.40
C THR A 39 8.20 8.41 -2.91
N THR A 40 7.82 9.45 -2.15
CA THR A 40 7.46 9.30 -0.74
C THR A 40 6.21 8.42 -0.60
N SER A 41 5.23 8.59 -1.48
CA SER A 41 4.05 7.72 -1.52
C SER A 41 4.41 6.25 -1.76
N MET A 42 5.32 5.98 -2.70
CA MET A 42 5.82 4.61 -2.94
C MET A 42 6.46 3.99 -1.68
N LEU A 43 7.26 4.77 -0.95
CA LEU A 43 7.87 4.33 0.30
C LEU A 43 6.82 4.02 1.37
N VAL A 44 5.77 4.81 1.47
CA VAL A 44 4.66 4.57 2.41
C VAL A 44 3.90 3.30 2.02
N VAL A 45 3.54 3.14 0.75
CA VAL A 45 2.80 1.98 0.27
C VAL A 45 3.61 0.68 0.42
N ILE A 46 4.91 0.67 0.13
CA ILE A 46 5.73 -0.54 0.32
C ILE A 46 5.88 -0.88 1.81
N THR A 47 6.00 0.14 2.67
CA THR A 47 6.02 -0.04 4.13
C THR A 47 4.72 -0.68 4.62
N LEU A 48 3.57 -0.21 4.13
CA LEU A 48 2.26 -0.79 4.41
C LEU A 48 2.16 -2.25 3.92
N TRP A 49 2.61 -2.55 2.70
CA TRP A 49 2.61 -3.92 2.17
C TRP A 49 3.39 -4.88 3.05
N ILE A 50 4.60 -4.48 3.47
CA ILE A 50 5.47 -5.29 4.33
C ILE A 50 4.84 -5.44 5.73
N ALA A 51 4.30 -4.37 6.29
CA ALA A 51 3.67 -4.38 7.62
C ALA A 51 2.37 -5.21 7.67
N VAL A 52 1.59 -5.22 6.59
CA VAL A 52 0.30 -5.93 6.51
C VAL A 52 0.46 -7.40 6.15
N ALA A 53 1.53 -7.80 5.45
CA ALA A 53 1.73 -9.19 5.05
C ALA A 53 1.62 -10.21 6.22
N PRO A 54 2.22 -9.98 7.41
CA PRO A 54 2.03 -10.84 8.57
C PRO A 54 0.58 -10.89 9.08
N LEU A 55 -0.11 -9.74 9.08
CA LEU A 55 -1.52 -9.63 9.53
C LEU A 55 -2.46 -10.43 8.62
N ALA A 56 -2.24 -10.38 7.31
CA ALA A 56 -2.96 -11.19 6.33
C ALA A 56 -2.67 -12.69 6.51
N GLY A 57 -1.42 -13.06 6.82
CA GLY A 57 -1.02 -14.44 7.12
C GLY A 57 -1.67 -14.99 8.38
N ALA A 58 -1.72 -14.21 9.46
CA ALA A 58 -2.36 -14.58 10.72
C ALA A 58 -3.89 -14.75 10.57
N SER A 59 -4.54 -13.87 9.79
CA SER A 59 -5.99 -13.89 9.58
C SER A 59 -6.47 -15.11 8.79
N ARG A 60 -5.62 -15.71 7.96
CA ARG A 60 -5.96 -16.89 7.13
C ARG A 60 -6.15 -18.17 7.95
N LYS A 61 -5.76 -18.18 9.24
CA LYS A 61 -5.86 -19.34 10.14
C LYS A 61 -7.29 -19.63 10.64
N LYS A 62 -8.29 -18.84 10.25
CA LYS A 62 -9.70 -18.98 10.67
C LYS A 62 -10.61 -19.52 9.56
N LYS A 63 -10.19 -20.60 8.89
CA LYS A 63 -11.06 -21.52 8.15
C LYS A 63 -10.69 -22.94 8.61
N GLY A 64 -11.17 -23.27 9.80
CA GLY A 64 -11.43 -24.64 10.22
C GLY A 64 -12.90 -24.94 9.97
#